data_AF-A0A7W1SDA0-F1
#
_entry.id   AF-A0A7W1SDA0-F1
#
_cell.length_a   1.000
_cell.length_b   1.000
_cell.length_c   1.000
_cell.angle_alpha   90.00
_cell.angle_beta   90.00
_cell.angle_gamma   90.00
#
_symmetry.space_group_name_H-M   'P 1'
#
loop_
_entity.id
_entity.type
_entity.pdbx_description
1 polymer ?
#
loop_
_entity_poly.entity_id
_entity_poly.type
_entity_poly.pdbx_seq_one_letter_code
_entity_poly.pdbx_strand_id
1 'polypeptide(L)'
;MPAPGRGFREGGSGVGHVGAWFNLRDHVLLPGLLTGQDRLAALADADVLVYASEGEVFGLVPIEALHRGTPVIVLDDSACGEVVSDTGGGLLTPPGNAERLRDAMGRDTGDHRGGKKIALDARARAERYLSDHVCATIEAMYADVMAGATNART
;
A
#
# COMPACT_ATOMS: atom_id res chain seq x y z
N MET A 1 20.68 -22.34 26.07
CA MET A 1 19.37 -22.98 25.80
C MET A 1 18.30 -21.90 25.89
N PRO A 2 17.62 -21.52 24.80
CA PRO A 2 16.46 -20.64 24.87
C PRO A 2 15.17 -21.46 25.12
N ALA A 3 14.22 -20.85 25.81
CA ALA A 3 13.01 -21.46 26.35
C ALA A 3 11.98 -21.89 25.28
N PRO A 4 11.12 -22.88 25.56
CA PRO A 4 10.12 -23.37 24.61
C PRO A 4 9.01 -22.34 24.37
N GLY A 5 8.63 -22.20 23.09
CA GLY A 5 7.70 -21.20 22.58
C GLY A 5 6.29 -21.30 23.17
N ARG A 6 5.66 -20.14 23.37
CA ARG A 6 4.22 -20.06 23.64
C ARG A 6 3.48 -20.43 22.36
N GLY A 7 2.64 -21.46 22.48
CA GLY A 7 1.86 -22.03 21.40
C GLY A 7 0.94 -21.03 20.70
N PHE A 8 0.85 -21.23 19.40
CA PHE A 8 -0.15 -20.73 18.47
C PHE A 8 -1.57 -20.98 19.00
N ARG A 9 -2.42 -19.94 19.02
CA ARG A 9 -3.86 -20.09 19.19
C ARG A 9 -4.56 -19.69 17.90
N GLU A 10 -5.11 -20.69 17.22
CA GLU A 10 -5.95 -20.53 16.03
C GLU A 10 -7.21 -19.73 16.36
N GLY A 11 -7.40 -18.62 15.66
CA GLY A 11 -8.64 -17.86 15.66
C GLY A 11 -8.80 -17.14 14.33
N GLY A 12 -9.54 -17.73 13.39
CA GLY A 12 -9.91 -17.10 12.12
C GLY A 12 -9.80 -18.05 10.93
N SER A 13 -10.94 -18.54 10.45
CA SER A 13 -11.08 -19.42 9.29
C SER A 13 -10.63 -18.75 7.99
N GLY A 14 -9.63 -19.34 7.30
CA GLY A 14 -9.40 -19.11 5.87
C GLY A 14 -7.94 -19.22 5.41
N VAL A 15 -6.99 -18.59 6.10
CA VAL A 15 -5.64 -18.35 5.54
C VAL A 15 -4.57 -19.31 6.06
N GLY A 16 -4.86 -20.06 7.14
CA GLY A 16 -3.91 -21.01 7.75
C GLY A 16 -3.45 -22.16 6.85
N HIS A 17 -4.09 -22.37 5.70
CA HIS A 17 -3.79 -23.48 4.80
C HIS A 17 -2.63 -23.14 3.84
N VAL A 18 -2.44 -21.88 3.41
CA VAL A 18 -1.47 -21.54 2.34
C VAL A 18 -0.02 -21.84 2.74
N GLY A 19 0.36 -21.57 4.00
CA GLY A 19 1.70 -21.85 4.51
C GLY A 19 2.05 -23.34 4.59
N ALA A 20 1.04 -24.23 4.60
CA ALA A 20 1.24 -25.69 4.63
C ALA A 20 1.67 -26.27 3.27
N TRP A 21 1.35 -25.60 2.16
CA TRP A 21 1.63 -26.09 0.81
C TRP A 21 3.06 -25.79 0.32
N PHE A 22 3.75 -24.83 0.93
CA PHE A 22 5.04 -24.34 0.44
C PHE A 22 6.18 -24.31 1.47
N ASN A 23 6.01 -24.92 2.65
CA ASN A 23 7.02 -24.90 3.73
C ASN A 23 7.46 -23.47 4.12
N LEU A 24 6.53 -22.50 4.08
CA LEU A 24 6.80 -21.07 4.33
C LEU A 24 6.47 -20.64 5.75
N ARG A 25 6.11 -21.57 6.65
CA ARG A 25 5.60 -21.26 7.99
C ARG A 25 6.56 -20.40 8.82
N ASP A 26 7.86 -20.59 8.65
CA ASP A 26 8.89 -19.84 9.38
C ASP A 26 9.21 -18.47 8.73
N HIS A 27 8.60 -18.17 7.57
CA HIS A 27 8.85 -16.96 6.78
C HIS A 27 7.60 -16.08 6.59
N VAL A 28 6.43 -16.54 7.05
CA VAL A 28 5.14 -15.84 6.88
C VAL A 28 4.51 -15.60 8.24
N LEU A 29 4.39 -14.33 8.61
CA LEU A 29 3.59 -13.89 9.75
C LEU A 29 2.21 -13.42 9.26
N LEU A 30 1.15 -14.00 9.84
CA LEU A 30 -0.22 -13.51 9.68
C LEU A 30 -0.63 -12.80 10.97
N PRO A 31 -0.46 -11.47 11.07
CA PRO A 31 -0.67 -10.75 12.34
C PRO A 31 -2.14 -10.61 12.76
N GLY A 32 -3.08 -10.99 11.89
CA GLY A 32 -4.49 -10.66 12.06
C GLY A 32 -4.78 -9.21 11.65
N LEU A 33 -5.87 -8.65 12.16
CA LEU A 33 -6.28 -7.27 11.85
C LEU A 33 -5.40 -6.26 12.61
N LEU A 34 -4.66 -5.44 11.88
CA LEU A 34 -3.96 -4.28 12.43
C LEU A 34 -4.79 -3.00 12.18
N THR A 35 -4.86 -2.12 13.18
CA THR A 35 -5.62 -0.86 13.09
C THR A 35 -4.79 0.31 13.59
N GLY A 36 -5.18 1.53 13.23
CA GLY A 36 -4.56 2.76 13.74
C GLY A 36 -3.04 2.78 13.58
N GLN A 37 -2.33 3.03 14.68
CA GLN A 37 -0.87 3.15 14.67
C GLN A 37 -0.15 1.82 14.40
N ASP A 38 -0.71 0.67 14.80
CA ASP A 38 -0.06 -0.62 14.57
C ASP A 38 0.03 -0.94 13.07
N ARG A 39 -1.03 -0.62 12.32
CA ARG A 39 -1.04 -0.74 10.85
C ARG A 39 0.04 0.14 10.23
N LEU A 40 0.11 1.40 10.66
CA LEU A 40 1.04 2.39 10.12
C LEU A 40 2.49 2.07 10.49
N ALA A 41 2.72 1.52 11.68
CA ALA A 41 4.03 1.04 12.11
C ALA A 41 4.48 -0.15 11.27
N ALA A 42 3.60 -1.11 11.00
CA ALA A 42 3.92 -2.25 10.12
C ALA A 42 4.28 -1.80 8.70
N LEU A 43 3.57 -0.80 8.15
CA LEU A 43 3.94 -0.23 6.84
C LEU A 43 5.32 0.44 6.88
N ALA A 44 5.62 1.22 7.92
CA ALA A 44 6.91 1.92 8.05
C ALA A 44 8.10 0.97 8.29
N ASP A 45 7.86 -0.16 8.96
CA ASP A 45 8.89 -1.16 9.27
C ASP A 45 9.21 -2.05 8.05
N ALA A 46 8.23 -2.24 7.16
CA ALA A 46 8.40 -3.02 5.94
C ALA A 46 9.49 -2.42 5.02
N ASP A 47 10.29 -3.29 4.41
CA ASP A 47 11.23 -2.89 3.36
C ASP A 47 10.52 -2.57 2.05
N VAL A 48 9.43 -3.27 1.76
CA VAL A 48 8.56 -3.09 0.60
C VAL A 48 7.15 -3.54 0.92
N LEU A 49 6.15 -2.83 0.41
CA LEU A 49 4.76 -3.29 0.37
C LEU A 49 4.49 -3.95 -1.00
N VAL A 50 4.12 -5.22 -0.99
CA VAL A 50 3.57 -5.89 -2.18
C VAL A 50 2.05 -5.86 -2.09
N TYR A 51 1.40 -5.16 -3.02
CA TYR A 51 -0.06 -5.03 -3.10
C TYR A 51 -0.55 -5.50 -4.48
N ALA A 52 -0.61 -6.82 -4.64
CA ALA A 52 -1.00 -7.50 -5.88
C ALA A 52 -2.53 -7.70 -5.99
N SER A 53 -3.32 -6.67 -5.67
CA SER A 53 -4.79 -6.72 -5.78
C SER A 53 -5.23 -6.31 -7.17
N GLU A 54 -6.02 -7.17 -7.82
CA GLU A 54 -6.71 -6.85 -9.07
C GLU A 54 -7.96 -5.99 -8.77
N GLY A 55 -8.30 -5.06 -9.66
CA GLY A 55 -9.56 -4.31 -9.58
C GLY A 55 -9.68 -3.30 -8.44
N GLU A 56 -8.57 -2.88 -7.83
CA GLU A 56 -8.60 -1.85 -6.78
C GLU A 56 -8.82 -0.44 -7.36
N VAL A 57 -9.77 0.30 -6.80
CA VAL A 57 -10.27 1.57 -7.38
C VAL A 57 -9.77 2.84 -6.69
N PHE A 58 -9.16 2.74 -5.50
CA PHE A 58 -8.64 3.91 -4.77
C PHE A 58 -7.13 3.86 -4.54
N GLY A 59 -6.57 2.68 -4.28
CA GLY A 59 -5.14 2.53 -4.02
C GLY A 59 -4.69 3.12 -2.68
N LEU A 60 -5.57 3.15 -1.68
CA LEU A 60 -5.30 3.75 -0.36
C LEU A 60 -4.11 3.11 0.35
N VAL A 61 -3.98 1.78 0.29
CA VAL A 61 -2.90 1.06 0.98
C VAL A 61 -1.52 1.42 0.42
N PRO A 62 -1.30 1.42 -0.91
CA PRO A 62 -0.09 2.00 -1.50
C PRO A 62 0.17 3.46 -1.09
N ILE A 63 -0.85 4.32 -1.09
CA ILE A 63 -0.70 5.73 -0.68
C ILE A 63 -0.19 5.82 0.77
N GLU A 64 -0.76 5.03 1.68
CA GLU A 64 -0.33 4.98 3.08
C GLU A 64 1.13 4.50 3.23
N ALA A 65 1.54 3.49 2.46
CA ALA A 65 2.90 2.99 2.47
C ALA A 65 3.91 4.05 1.99
N LEU A 66 3.61 4.74 0.88
CA LEU A 66 4.44 5.83 0.37
C LEU A 66 4.59 6.97 1.38
N HIS A 67 3.52 7.30 2.11
CA HIS A 67 3.58 8.28 3.19
C HIS A 67 4.48 7.87 4.36
N ARG A 68 4.61 6.56 4.58
CA ARG A 68 5.50 5.98 5.58
C ARG A 68 6.94 5.78 5.07
N GLY A 69 7.22 6.15 3.82
CA GLY A 69 8.54 6.01 3.20
C GLY A 69 8.84 4.58 2.75
N THR A 70 7.80 3.79 2.51
CA THR A 70 7.89 2.38 2.12
C THR A 70 7.59 2.25 0.64
N PRO A 71 8.52 1.73 -0.18
CA PRO A 71 8.28 1.50 -1.60
C PRO A 71 7.20 0.45 -1.80
N VAL A 72 6.55 0.52 -2.96
CA VAL A 72 5.40 -0.34 -3.27
C VAL A 72 5.63 -1.12 -4.57
N ILE A 73 5.12 -2.35 -4.62
CA ILE A 73 5.00 -3.16 -5.83
C ILE A 73 3.52 -3.44 -6.03
N VAL A 74 2.96 -2.95 -7.13
CA VAL A 74 1.51 -3.01 -7.40
C VAL A 74 1.23 -3.52 -8.81
N LEU A 75 -0.01 -3.94 -9.05
CA LEU A 75 -0.45 -4.28 -10.39
C LEU A 75 -0.68 -3.02 -11.24
N ASP A 76 -0.37 -3.09 -12.53
CA ASP A 76 -0.53 -1.98 -13.49
C ASP A 76 -1.97 -1.77 -13.97
N ASP A 77 -2.89 -2.68 -13.65
CA ASP A 77 -4.29 -2.70 -14.11
C ASP A 77 -5.30 -2.11 -13.11
N SER A 78 -4.85 -1.20 -12.24
CA SER A 78 -5.68 -0.66 -11.15
C SER A 78 -5.30 0.78 -10.78
N ALA A 79 -6.12 1.42 -9.94
CA ALA A 79 -5.81 2.74 -9.38
C ALA A 79 -4.47 2.74 -8.61
N CYS A 80 -4.06 1.58 -8.08
CA CYS A 80 -2.73 1.43 -7.49
C CYS A 80 -1.63 1.72 -8.52
N GLY A 81 -1.77 1.21 -9.75
CA GLY A 81 -0.83 1.43 -10.83
C GLY A 81 -0.76 2.90 -11.26
N GLU A 82 -1.90 3.60 -11.26
CA GLU A 82 -1.96 5.04 -11.51
C GLU A 82 -1.22 5.83 -10.43
N VAL A 83 -1.45 5.52 -9.15
CA VAL A 83 -0.74 6.14 -8.02
C VAL A 83 0.77 5.96 -8.16
N VAL A 84 1.23 4.76 -8.49
CA VAL A 84 2.66 4.48 -8.63
C VAL A 84 3.26 5.17 -9.86
N SER A 85 2.53 5.22 -10.97
CA SER A 85 2.96 5.94 -12.17
C SER A 85 3.09 7.45 -11.94
N ASP A 86 2.17 8.04 -11.17
CA ASP A 86 2.15 9.46 -10.85
C ASP A 86 3.18 9.85 -9.78
N THR A 87 3.35 9.02 -8.75
CA THR A 87 4.25 9.32 -7.62
C THR A 87 5.69 8.89 -7.87
N GLY A 88 5.89 7.87 -8.72
CA GLY A 88 7.18 7.22 -8.96
C GLY A 88 7.67 6.38 -7.77
N GLY A 89 6.82 6.09 -6.78
CA GLY A 89 7.19 5.53 -5.48
C GLY A 89 7.43 4.01 -5.44
N GLY A 90 7.52 3.35 -6.59
CA GLY A 90 7.50 1.90 -6.63
C GLY A 90 7.64 1.27 -8.01
N LEU A 91 7.31 -0.02 -8.09
CA LEU A 91 7.35 -0.82 -9.31
C LEU A 91 5.95 -1.29 -9.71
N LEU A 92 5.77 -1.47 -11.02
CA LEU A 92 4.56 -1.99 -11.63
C LEU A 92 4.79 -3.40 -12.15
N THR A 93 3.79 -4.26 -11.98
CA THR A 93 3.80 -5.64 -12.49
C THR A 93 2.49 -5.97 -13.19
N PRO A 94 2.50 -6.75 -14.28
CA PRO A 94 1.26 -7.15 -14.93
C PRO A 94 0.48 -8.18 -14.08
N PRO A 95 -0.88 -8.16 -14.12
CA PRO A 95 -1.72 -9.11 -13.42
C PRO A 95 -1.45 -10.55 -13.89
N GLY A 96 -1.63 -11.51 -12.98
CA GLY A 96 -1.43 -12.93 -13.26
C GLY A 96 0.03 -13.36 -13.55
N ASN A 97 1.02 -12.46 -13.45
CA ASN A 97 2.41 -12.75 -13.78
C ASN A 97 3.30 -12.89 -12.53
N ALA A 98 3.30 -14.09 -11.93
CA ALA A 98 4.08 -14.38 -10.75
C ALA A 98 5.60 -14.22 -10.94
N GLU A 99 6.13 -14.45 -12.14
CA GLU A 99 7.55 -14.27 -12.43
C GLU A 99 7.97 -12.80 -12.38
N ARG A 100 7.17 -11.92 -13.00
CA ARG A 100 7.39 -10.47 -12.93
C ARG A 100 7.27 -9.95 -11.50
N LEU A 101 6.32 -10.46 -10.73
CA LEU A 101 6.15 -10.11 -9.32
C LEU A 101 7.38 -10.53 -8.50
N ARG A 102 7.85 -11.78 -8.66
CA ARG A 102 9.08 -12.27 -8.03
C ARG A 102 10.29 -11.42 -8.41
N ASP A 103 10.45 -11.10 -9.68
CA ASP A 103 11.58 -10.31 -10.15
C ASP A 103 11.54 -8.88 -9.61
N ALA A 104 10.34 -8.29 -9.48
CA ALA A 104 10.16 -6.99 -8.84
C ALA A 104 10.50 -7.06 -7.34
N MET A 105 10.01 -8.09 -6.63
CA MET A 105 10.36 -8.32 -5.22
C MET A 105 11.87 -8.44 -5.05
N GLY A 106 12.55 -9.26 -5.87
CA GLY A 106 14.00 -9.44 -5.78
C GLY A 106 14.83 -8.17 -6.03
N ARG A 107 14.27 -7.16 -6.71
CA ARG A 107 14.93 -5.85 -6.91
C ARG A 107 14.83 -4.94 -5.69
N ASP A 108 13.80 -5.11 -4.88
CA ASP A 108 13.47 -4.22 -3.75
C ASP A 108 13.75 -4.86 -2.38
N THR A 109 13.81 -6.19 -2.27
CA THR A 109 13.92 -6.95 -1.02
C THR A 109 15.34 -7.10 -0.44
N GLY A 110 16.30 -6.22 -0.74
CA GLY A 110 17.63 -6.39 -0.15
C GLY A 110 18.47 -5.14 -0.08
N ASP A 111 18.57 -4.51 1.09
CA ASP A 111 19.54 -3.43 1.43
C ASP A 111 19.69 -2.27 0.43
N HIS A 112 18.78 -2.15 -0.55
CA HIS A 112 18.81 -1.09 -1.53
C HIS A 112 18.18 0.14 -0.89
N ARG A 113 19.02 0.98 -0.27
CA ARG A 113 18.70 2.36 0.10
C ARG A 113 17.94 3.13 -0.99
N GLY A 114 18.05 2.69 -2.25
CA GLY A 114 17.29 3.18 -3.40
C GLY A 114 15.77 3.10 -3.21
N GLY A 115 15.21 1.98 -2.74
CA GLY A 115 13.75 1.80 -2.61
C GLY A 115 13.14 2.77 -1.59
N LYS A 116 13.68 2.79 -0.37
CA LYS A 116 13.24 3.77 0.66
C LYS A 116 13.45 5.22 0.23
N LYS A 117 14.56 5.53 -0.48
CA LYS A 117 14.77 6.87 -1.03
C LYS A 117 13.69 7.23 -2.06
N ILE A 118 13.36 6.33 -2.98
CA ILE A 118 12.32 6.53 -3.98
C ILE A 118 10.97 6.79 -3.31
N ALA A 119 10.60 5.99 -2.31
CA ALA A 119 9.36 6.18 -1.57
C ALA A 119 9.33 7.51 -0.80
N LEU A 120 10.44 7.89 -0.16
CA LEU A 120 10.57 9.19 0.52
C LEU A 120 10.46 10.37 -0.45
N ASP A 121 11.07 10.27 -1.63
CA ASP A 121 10.96 11.28 -2.69
C ASP A 121 9.54 11.34 -3.27
N ALA A 122 8.83 10.21 -3.29
CA ALA A 122 7.45 10.07 -3.75
C ALA A 122 6.42 10.58 -2.74
N ARG A 123 6.77 10.66 -1.45
CA ARG A 123 5.88 11.09 -0.36
C ARG A 123 5.19 12.43 -0.66
N ALA A 124 5.95 13.44 -1.07
CA ALA A 124 5.39 14.76 -1.38
C ALA A 124 4.38 14.72 -2.54
N ARG A 125 4.56 13.81 -3.51
CA ARG A 125 3.59 13.61 -4.60
C ARG A 125 2.35 12.86 -4.11
N ALA A 126 2.55 11.92 -3.19
CA ALA A 126 1.47 11.14 -2.60
C ALA A 126 0.53 12.00 -1.73
N GLU A 127 1.01 13.11 -1.14
CA GLU A 127 0.22 13.99 -0.26
C GLU A 127 -1.09 14.49 -0.88
N ARG A 128 -1.14 14.65 -2.22
CA ARG A 128 -2.36 15.07 -2.93
C ARG A 128 -3.53 14.09 -2.81
N TYR A 129 -3.24 12.83 -2.47
CA TYR A 129 -4.23 11.77 -2.28
C TYR A 129 -4.70 11.63 -0.83
N LEU A 130 -4.14 12.40 0.10
CA LEU A 130 -4.61 12.40 1.49
C LEU A 130 -5.98 13.06 1.62
N SER A 131 -6.73 12.62 2.63
CA SER A 131 -8.05 13.14 2.96
C SER A 131 -8.08 14.66 3.02
N ASP A 132 -7.08 15.28 3.64
CA ASP A 132 -7.07 16.74 3.84
C ASP A 132 -7.04 17.49 2.50
N HIS A 133 -6.23 17.02 1.55
CA HIS A 133 -6.14 17.62 0.21
C HIS A 133 -7.41 17.33 -0.62
N VAL A 134 -7.92 16.09 -0.55
CA VAL A 134 -9.13 15.68 -1.26
C VAL A 134 -10.36 16.45 -0.74
N CYS A 135 -10.52 16.56 0.57
CA CYS A 135 -11.60 17.32 1.20
C CYS A 135 -11.52 18.79 0.83
N ALA A 136 -10.35 19.43 0.93
CA ALA A 136 -10.19 20.83 0.52
C ALA A 136 -10.55 21.05 -0.96
N THR A 137 -10.21 20.10 -1.84
CA THR A 137 -10.57 20.16 -3.27
C THR A 137 -12.09 20.08 -3.47
N ILE A 138 -12.75 19.14 -2.78
CA ILE A 138 -14.21 18.97 -2.86
C ILE A 138 -14.94 20.19 -2.29
N GLU A 139 -14.48 20.73 -1.16
CA GLU A 139 -15.04 21.93 -0.53
C GLU A 139 -14.97 23.14 -1.46
N ALA A 140 -13.84 23.34 -2.14
CA ALA A 140 -13.68 24.39 -3.14
C ALA A 140 -14.66 24.22 -4.31
N MET A 141 -14.81 23.00 -4.83
CA MET A 141 -15.79 22.71 -5.90
C MET A 141 -17.22 23.01 -5.47
N TYR A 142 -17.59 22.68 -4.23
CA TYR A 142 -18.91 23.01 -3.69
C TYR A 142 -19.12 24.52 -3.55
N ALA A 143 -18.12 25.25 -3.08
CA ALA A 143 -18.18 26.71 -3.00
C ALA A 143 -18.41 27.36 -4.38
N ASP A 144 -17.70 26.88 -5.41
CA ASP A 144 -17.82 27.37 -6.78
C ASP A 144 -19.23 27.14 -7.36
N VAL A 145 -19.78 25.93 -7.18
CA VAL A 145 -21.15 25.59 -7.62
C VAL A 145 -22.18 26.48 -6.93
N MET A 146 -22.02 26.72 -5.62
CA MET A 146 -22.93 27.57 -4.85
C MET A 146 -22.85 29.04 -5.26
N ALA A 147 -21.65 29.56 -5.55
CA ALA A 147 -21.46 30.92 -6.06
C ALA A 147 -22.07 31.09 -7.46
N GLY A 148 -21.85 30.12 -8.36
CA GLY A 148 -22.44 30.12 -9.70
C GLY A 148 -23.97 30.04 -9.70
N ALA A 149 -24.55 29.22 -8.81
CA ALA A 149 -25.99 29.10 -8.64
C ALA A 149 -26.65 30.35 -8.01
N THR A 150 -25.86 31.20 -7.35
CA THR A 150 -26.30 32.49 -6.81
C THR A 150 -26.30 33.55 -7.92
N ASN A 151 -25.27 33.57 -8.76
CA ASN A 151 -25.16 34.52 -9.88
C ASN A 151 -26.18 34.24 -11.02
N ALA A 152 -26.67 33.01 -11.17
CA ALA A 152 -27.67 32.67 -12.19
C ALA A 152 -29.14 33.02 -11.80
N ARG A 153 -29.39 33.48 -10.57
CA ARG A 153 -30.74 33.80 -10.05
C ARG A 153 -31.02 35.30 -9.88
N THR A 154 -30.10 36.15 -10.31
CA THR A 154 -30.26 37.62 -10.32
C THR A 154 -30.44 38.10 -11.75
#